data_AF-A0A7W5F3R9-F1
#
_entry.id   AF-A0A7W5F3R9-F1
#
_cell.length_a   1.000
_cell.length_b   1.000
_cell.length_c   1.000
_cell.angle_alpha   90.00
_cell.angle_beta   90.00
_cell.angle_gamma   90.00
#
_symmetry.space_group_name_H-M   'P 1'
#
loop_
_entity.id
_entity.type
_entity.pdbx_description
1 polymer ?
#
loop_
_entity_poly.entity_id
_entity_poly.type
_entity_poly.pdbx_seq_one_letter_code
_entity_poly.pdbx_strand_id
1 'polypeptide(L)' 'MLWRCARGCGAEGSKRYPTAQDAERYARAFDREDQADMGRRAPLGLLPLRLLRAWRLRRRKEAGGEPRAESPPP' A
#
# COMPACT_ATOMS: atom_id res chain seq x y z
N MET A 1 -23.33 -0.09 6.36
CA MET A 1 -22.21 -1.04 6.47
C MET A 1 -20.91 -0.26 6.53
N LEU A 2 -20.05 -0.57 7.50
CA LEU A 2 -18.70 0.01 7.65
C LEU A 2 -17.68 -1.08 7.34
N TRP A 3 -16.60 -0.73 6.65
CA TRP A 3 -15.52 -1.66 6.35
C TRP A 3 -14.17 -1.00 6.59
N ARG A 4 -13.20 -1.82 7.00
CA ARG A 4 -11.80 -1.43 7.20
C ARG A 4 -10.91 -2.43 6.50
N CYS A 5 -9.82 -1.96 5.90
CA CYS A 5 -8.87 -2.84 5.24
C CYS A 5 -8.12 -3.69 6.28
N ALA A 6 -8.28 -5.02 6.20
CA ALA A 6 -7.62 -5.97 7.09
C ALA A 6 -6.08 -5.90 7.04
N ARG A 7 -5.49 -5.35 5.97
CA ARG A 7 -4.04 -5.17 5.81
C ARG A 7 -3.46 -3.98 6.57
N GLY A 8 -4.29 -3.21 7.28
CA GLY A 8 -3.82 -2.07 8.08
C GLY A 8 -3.29 -0.90 7.25
N CYS A 9 -3.64 -0.78 5.97
CA CYS A 9 -3.19 0.32 5.11
C CYS A 9 -3.94 1.64 5.33
N GLY A 10 -4.84 1.70 6.31
CA GLY A 10 -5.65 2.89 6.62
C GLY A 10 -6.84 3.13 5.69
N ALA A 11 -7.07 2.26 4.68
CA ALA A 11 -8.27 2.34 3.85
C ALA A 11 -9.49 1.86 4.63
N GLU A 12 -10.50 2.72 4.74
CA GLU A 12 -11.79 2.42 5.36
C GLU A 12 -12.91 3.18 4.67
N GLY A 13 -14.16 2.75 4.88
CA GLY A 13 -15.31 3.42 4.29
C GLY A 13 -16.65 2.95 4.80
N SER A 14 -17.69 3.69 4.41
CA SER A 14 -19.08 3.37 4.74
C SER A 14 -19.92 3.26 3.46
N LYS A 15 -20.75 2.23 3.37
CA LYS A 15 -21.75 2.07 2.31
C LYS A 15 -23.14 1.92 2.92
N ARG A 16 -24.10 2.70 2.41
CA ARG A 16 -25.51 2.63 2.81
C ARG A 16 -26.26 1.74 1.82
N TYR A 17 -27.04 0.82 2.37
CA TYR A 17 -27.91 -0.09 1.62
C TYR A 17 -29.36 0.20 2.00
N PRO A 18 -30.32 -0.05 1.10
CA PRO A 18 -31.74 0.19 1.37
C PRO A 18 -32.26 -0.69 2.52
N THR A 19 -31.76 -1.92 2.63
CA THR A 19 -32.16 -2.87 3.68
C THR A 19 -30.94 -3.50 4.37
N ALA A 20 -31.16 -4.02 5.58
CA ALA A 20 -30.15 -4.79 6.30
C ALA A 20 -29.80 -6.12 5.59
N GLN A 21 -30.80 -6.78 4.99
CA GLN A 21 -30.60 -8.02 4.22
C GLN A 21 -29.70 -7.80 3.00
N ASP A 22 -29.84 -6.67 2.31
CA ASP A 22 -28.93 -6.31 1.22
C ASP A 22 -27.50 -6.16 1.72
N ALA A 23 -27.31 -5.47 2.86
CA ALA A 23 -25.99 -5.31 3.45
C ALA A 23 -25.33 -6.66 3.79
N GLU A 24 -26.08 -7.61 4.37
CA GLU A 24 -25.56 -8.95 4.69
C GLU A 24 -25.24 -9.78 3.44
N ARG A 25 -26.11 -9.74 2.42
CA ARG A 25 -25.90 -10.45 1.16
C ARG A 25 -24.61 -9.99 0.48
N TYR A 26 -24.38 -8.69 0.40
CA TYR A 26 -23.15 -8.17 -0.19
C TYR A 26 -21.94 -8.46 0.69
N ALA A 27 -22.04 -8.34 2.02
CA ALA A 27 -20.94 -8.68 2.92
C ALA A 27 -20.45 -10.12 2.73
N ARG A 28 -21.37 -11.09 2.65
CA ARG A 28 -21.03 -12.51 2.43
C ARG A 28 -20.40 -12.79 1.07
N ALA A 29 -20.82 -12.08 0.03
CA ALA A 29 -20.24 -12.24 -1.31
C ALA A 29 -18.78 -11.78 -1.36
N PHE A 30 -18.45 -10.65 -0.72
CA PHE A 30 -17.08 -10.13 -0.71
C PHE A 30 -16.13 -10.92 0.21
N ASP A 31 -16.63 -11.57 1.26
CA ASP A 31 -15.78 -12.27 2.24
C ASP A 31 -15.16 -13.58 1.71
N ARG A 32 -15.77 -14.26 0.72
CA ARG A 32 -15.39 -15.63 0.36
C ARG A 32 -14.37 -15.75 -0.77
N GLU A 33 -14.44 -14.89 -1.79
CA GLU A 33 -13.61 -15.00 -3.00
C GLU A 33 -12.41 -14.05 -2.96
N ASP A 34 -12.59 -12.86 -2.37
CA ASP A 34 -11.54 -11.84 -2.33
C ASP A 34 -10.40 -12.26 -1.40
N GLN A 35 -10.69 -12.94 -0.28
CA GLN A 35 -9.65 -13.42 0.66
C GLN A 35 -8.74 -14.50 0.08
N ALA A 36 -9.27 -15.41 -0.75
CA ALA A 36 -8.48 -16.48 -1.35
C ALA A 36 -7.57 -15.98 -2.49
N ASP A 37 -7.97 -14.90 -3.18
CA ASP A 37 -7.26 -14.35 -4.34
C ASP A 37 -6.40 -13.10 -4.00
N MET A 38 -6.61 -12.48 -2.84
CA MET A 38 -5.99 -11.20 -2.40
C MET A 38 -4.45 -11.16 -2.32
N GLY A 39 -3.77 -12.27 -2.55
CA GLY A 39 -2.30 -12.34 -2.67
C GLY A 39 -1.80 -13.14 -3.88
N ARG A 40 -2.70 -13.78 -4.64
CA ARG A 40 -2.30 -14.78 -5.64
C ARG A 40 -1.96 -14.18 -7.01
N ARG A 41 -2.52 -13.01 -7.35
CA ARG A 41 -2.31 -12.36 -8.65
C ARG A 41 -1.19 -11.32 -8.72
N ALA A 42 -0.39 -11.12 -7.67
CA ALA A 42 0.56 -9.99 -7.63
C ALA A 42 2.06 -10.30 -7.43
N PRO A 43 2.65 -11.43 -7.90
CA PRO A 43 4.11 -11.54 -7.84
C PRO A 43 4.82 -10.68 -8.92
N LEU A 44 4.19 -10.42 -10.08
CA LEU A 44 4.85 -9.74 -11.22
C LEU A 44 4.38 -8.29 -11.47
N GLY A 45 3.15 -7.93 -11.09
CA GLY A 45 2.59 -6.59 -11.37
C GLY A 45 3.24 -5.43 -10.60
N LEU A 46 4.07 -5.73 -9.59
CA LEU A 46 4.69 -4.73 -8.72
C LEU A 46 6.17 -4.45 -9.05
N LEU A 47 6.74 -5.12 -10.05
CA LEU A 47 8.11 -4.89 -10.51
C LEU A 47 8.39 -3.41 -10.87
N PRO A 48 7.51 -2.72 -11.63
CA PRO A 48 7.74 -1.30 -11.97
C PRO A 48 7.81 -0.41 -10.73
N LEU A 49 6.95 -0.67 -9.73
CA LEU A 49 6.91 0.10 -8.49
C LEU A 49 8.15 -0.16 -7.62
N ARG A 50 8.63 -1.41 -7.58
CA ARG A 50 9.86 -1.81 -6.86
C ARG A 50 11.10 -1.12 -7.46
N LEU A 51 11.21 -1.05 -8.78
CA LEU A 51 12.29 -0.34 -9.47
C LEU A 51 12.27 1.16 -9.15
N LEU A 52 11.10 1.79 -9.24
CA LEU A 52 10.94 3.22 -8.94
C LEU A 52 11.32 3.53 -7.48
N ARG A 53 10.96 2.66 -6.54
CA ARG A 53 11.30 2.82 -5.12
C ARG A 53 12.80 2.66 -4.87
N ALA A 54 13.44 1.69 -5.51
CA ALA A 54 14.89 1.49 -5.42
C ALA A 54 15.68 2.68 -5.97
N TRP A 55 15.26 3.24 -7.10
CA TRP A 55 15.89 4.42 -7.70
C TRP A 55 15.80 5.66 -6.80
N ARG A 56 14.63 5.92 -6.20
CA ARG A 56 14.48 7.04 -5.25
C ARG A 56 15.37 6.90 -4.02
N LEU A 57 15.55 5.69 -3.51
CA LEU A 57 16.41 5.43 -2.35
C LEU A 57 17.89 5.66 -2.67
N ARG A 58 18.34 5.29 -3.88
CA ARG A 58 19.72 5.56 -4.33
C ARG A 58 20.00 7.06 -4.45
N ARG A 59 19.10 7.82 -5.08
CA ARG A 59 19.25 9.29 -5.18
C ARG A 59 19.30 10.00 -3.83
N ARG A 60 18.59 9.50 -2.82
CA ARG A 60 18.64 10.03 -1.46
C ARG A 60 19.97 9.75 -0.75
N LYS A 61 20.61 8.60 -1.04
CA LYS A 61 21.96 8.29 -0.51
C LYS A 61 23.02 9.16 -1.14
N GLU A 62 22.93 9.42 -2.45
CA GLU A 62 23.83 10.33 -3.17
C GLU A 62 23.69 11.77 -2.66
N ALA A 63 22.46 12.23 -2.38
CA ALA A 63 22.21 13.55 -1.80
C ALA A 63 22.61 13.69 -0.32
N GLY A 64 22.82 12.58 0.41
CA GLY A 64 23.24 12.58 1.81
C GLY A 64 24.73 12.27 2.01
N GLY A 65 25.51 12.20 0.93
CA GLY A 65 26.90 11.73 0.90
C GLY A 65 27.97 12.81 0.88
N GLU A 66 27.69 14.05 1.27
CA GLU A 66 28.73 15.08 1.40
C GLU A 66 28.63 15.84 2.73
N PRO A 67 29.53 15.55 3.69
CA PRO A 67 30.03 16.53 4.62
C PRO A 67 31.47 16.90 4.25
N ARG A 68 31.60 18.08 3.62
CA ARG A 68 32.66 19.08 3.85
C ARG A 68 34.02 18.53 4.32
N ALA A 69 34.94 18.32 3.38
CA ALA A 69 36.36 18.45 3.65
C ALA A 69 36.69 19.95 3.75
N GLU A 70 36.47 20.55 4.92
CA GLU A 70 36.98 21.89 5.20
C GLU A 70 38.24 21.77 6.06
N SER A 71 39.38 21.85 5.39
CA SER A 71 40.68 22.04 6.02
C SER A 71 40.72 23.39 6.74
N PRO A 72 41.24 23.49 7.97
CA PRO A 72 41.43 24.80 8.60
C PRO A 72 42.65 25.52 7.96
N PRO A 73 42.60 26.85 7.77
CA PRO A 73 43.75 27.65 7.34
C PRO A 73 44.76 27.86 8.52
N PRO A 74 46.01 28.28 8.23
CA PRO A 74 47.14 28.24 9.18
C PRO A 74 47.01 29.18 10.38
#